data_AF-A0A660SX27-F1
#
_entry.id   AF-A0A660SX27-F1
#
_cell.length_a   1.000
_cell.length_b   1.000
_cell.length_c   1.000
_cell.angle_alpha   90.00
_cell.angle_beta   90.00
_cell.angle_gamma   90.00
#
_symmetry.space_group_name_H-M   'P 1'
#
loop_
_entity.id
_entity.type
_entity.pdbx_description
1 polymer ?
#
loop_
_entity_poly.entity_id
_entity_poly.type
_entity_poly.pdbx_seq_one_letter_code
_entity_poly.pdbx_strand_id
1 'polypeptide(L)'
;WDKAAFEKQRAYLAELNETASPGYKDMEIRAGDAESDGNFYEAAIIWAAAAGIARENGNNSGYRNALDEVVKAIDNLEYLLNSYPDKTFVGLRPESPVLFLVSSRGKPVSNAEFVITYPKNDREGSPSRAQARVVSDDNGVVRFLPPEVPFAGTQIVTIAPGADPFLEYFDGNRDKYTQGLIDSLETPRMQAEYEALSRIRIISTGILILETDLAGNPLNTADTAEGLLNDLSADGFDISIMNLDPSQMLSRSDEALLRDLKADSRFSDTYQRVIHGTVALDSFEQNGDNFTVKVSGTLTLSDINRQITLYKSEISKSSQASNSLQAISAAFRQLGRSFAGELIEQAP
;
A
#
# COMPACT_ATOMS: atom_id res chain seq x y z
N TRP A 1 15.14 -47.12 -29.22
CA TRP A 1 14.19 -46.65 -30.25
C TRP A 1 12.86 -47.34 -29.97
N ASP A 2 11.95 -46.64 -29.30
CA ASP A 2 10.65 -47.18 -28.92
C ASP A 2 9.64 -46.93 -30.05
N LYS A 3 9.36 -47.98 -30.81
CA LYS A 3 8.46 -47.95 -31.96
C LYS A 3 7.03 -47.59 -31.56
N ALA A 4 6.59 -47.96 -30.35
CA ALA A 4 5.25 -47.65 -29.87
C ALA A 4 5.10 -46.17 -29.51
N ALA A 5 6.14 -45.56 -28.92
CA ALA A 5 6.18 -44.12 -28.67
C ALA A 5 6.15 -43.31 -29.99
N PHE A 6 6.89 -43.77 -31.01
CA PHE A 6 6.89 -43.14 -32.33
C PHE A 6 5.54 -43.29 -33.07
N GLU A 7 4.91 -44.46 -33.02
CA GLU A 7 3.60 -44.69 -33.63
C GLU A 7 2.49 -43.88 -32.95
N LYS A 8 2.56 -43.71 -31.62
CA LYS A 8 1.64 -42.84 -30.88
C LYS A 8 1.82 -41.37 -31.24
N GLN A 9 3.07 -40.92 -31.39
CA GLN A 9 3.37 -39.56 -31.82
C GLN A 9 2.98 -39.32 -33.29
N ARG A 10 3.16 -40.31 -34.17
CA ARG A 10 2.72 -40.24 -35.57
C ARG A 10 1.20 -40.21 -35.69
N ALA A 11 0.49 -40.99 -34.88
CA ALA A 11 -0.97 -40.98 -34.84
C ALA A 11 -1.52 -39.65 -34.31
N TYR A 12 -0.90 -39.10 -33.26
CA TYR A 12 -1.20 -37.76 -32.74
C TYR A 12 -0.98 -36.65 -33.79
N LEU A 13 0.14 -36.70 -34.52
CA LEU A 13 0.45 -35.75 -35.61
C LEU A 13 -0.49 -35.93 -36.83
N ALA A 14 -0.89 -37.16 -37.15
CA ALA A 14 -1.84 -37.44 -38.22
C ALA A 14 -3.26 -36.94 -37.87
N GLU A 15 -3.68 -37.11 -36.62
CA GLU A 15 -4.97 -36.62 -36.11
C GLU A 15 -5.03 -35.08 -36.09
N LEU A 16 -3.90 -34.40 -35.77
CA LEU A 16 -3.75 -32.95 -35.91
C LEU A 16 -3.88 -32.48 -37.37
N ASN A 17 -3.39 -33.28 -38.33
CA ASN A 17 -3.27 -32.86 -39.72
C ASN A 17 -4.54 -33.15 -40.56
N GLU A 18 -5.32 -34.18 -40.22
CA GLU A 18 -6.58 -34.56 -40.89
C GLU A 18 -7.83 -33.79 -40.39
N THR A 19 -7.77 -33.16 -39.21
CA THR A 19 -8.93 -32.44 -38.61
C THR A 19 -8.84 -30.92 -38.63
N ALA A 20 -7.69 -30.36 -39.03
CA ALA A 20 -7.51 -28.91 -39.12
C ALA A 20 -8.18 -28.34 -40.37
N SER A 21 -9.18 -27.47 -40.16
CA SER A 21 -9.82 -26.74 -41.25
C SER A 21 -8.79 -25.87 -41.99
N PRO A 22 -8.95 -25.62 -43.31
CA PRO A 22 -8.01 -24.80 -44.07
C PRO A 22 -7.71 -23.43 -43.43
N GLY A 23 -8.71 -22.83 -42.76
CA GLY A 23 -8.55 -21.55 -42.06
C GLY A 23 -7.68 -21.62 -40.80
N TYR A 24 -7.67 -22.75 -40.07
CA TYR A 24 -6.78 -22.93 -38.92
C TYR A 24 -5.32 -23.00 -39.35
N LYS A 25 -5.01 -23.80 -40.39
CA LYS A 25 -3.62 -23.97 -40.88
C LYS A 25 -3.06 -22.68 -41.46
N ASP A 26 -3.89 -21.86 -42.11
CA ASP A 26 -3.48 -20.54 -42.59
C ASP A 26 -3.04 -19.62 -41.44
N MET A 27 -3.82 -19.59 -40.35
CA MET A 27 -3.44 -18.81 -39.16
C MET A 27 -2.19 -19.36 -38.48
N GLU A 28 -2.03 -20.69 -38.42
CA GLU A 28 -0.84 -21.35 -37.87
C GLU A 28 0.44 -20.89 -38.60
N ILE A 29 0.41 -20.88 -39.93
CA ILE A 29 1.53 -20.42 -40.77
C ILE A 29 1.82 -18.94 -40.51
N ARG A 30 0.78 -18.09 -40.52
CA ARG A 30 0.93 -16.64 -40.30
C ARG A 30 1.48 -16.32 -38.91
N ALA A 31 1.06 -17.07 -37.89
CA ALA A 31 1.59 -16.91 -36.54
C ALA A 31 3.07 -17.30 -36.49
N GLY A 32 3.45 -18.44 -37.09
CA GLY A 32 4.84 -18.88 -37.18
C GLY A 32 5.75 -17.91 -37.95
N ASP A 33 5.24 -17.27 -39.01
CA ASP A 33 5.94 -16.20 -39.73
C ASP A 33 6.19 -14.99 -38.80
N ALA A 34 5.16 -14.54 -38.07
CA ALA A 34 5.28 -13.45 -37.11
C ALA A 34 6.28 -13.75 -35.98
N GLU A 35 6.30 -14.98 -35.43
CA GLU A 35 7.30 -15.41 -34.44
C GLU A 35 8.72 -15.42 -35.01
N SER A 36 8.88 -15.87 -36.25
CA SER A 36 10.16 -15.90 -36.94
C SER A 36 10.73 -14.50 -37.11
N ASP A 37 9.87 -13.53 -37.44
CA ASP A 37 10.19 -12.11 -37.55
C ASP A 37 10.41 -11.39 -36.20
N GLY A 38 10.09 -12.08 -35.09
CA GLY A 38 10.20 -11.55 -33.73
C GLY A 38 9.04 -10.63 -33.37
N ASN A 39 7.88 -10.77 -33.99
CA ASN A 39 6.64 -10.05 -33.64
C ASN A 39 5.77 -10.93 -32.72
N PHE A 40 6.28 -11.29 -31.53
CA PHE A 40 5.60 -12.27 -30.68
C PHE A 40 4.21 -11.85 -30.19
N TYR A 41 3.98 -10.55 -29.94
CA TYR A 41 2.64 -10.09 -29.56
C TYR A 41 1.62 -10.24 -30.70
N GLU A 42 2.03 -9.93 -31.94
CA GLU A 42 1.20 -10.15 -33.13
C GLU A 42 0.93 -11.64 -33.33
N ALA A 43 1.96 -12.49 -33.19
CA ALA A 43 1.81 -13.94 -33.24
C ALA A 43 0.79 -14.44 -32.21
N ALA A 44 0.83 -13.94 -30.97
CA ALA A 44 -0.12 -14.30 -29.92
C ALA A 44 -1.58 -13.95 -30.32
N ILE A 45 -1.81 -12.80 -30.97
CA ILE A 45 -3.13 -12.42 -31.48
C ILE A 45 -3.58 -13.38 -32.60
N ILE A 46 -2.69 -13.73 -33.53
CA ILE A 46 -2.99 -14.67 -34.61
C ILE A 46 -3.29 -16.07 -34.05
N TRP A 47 -2.52 -16.53 -33.06
CA TRP A 47 -2.79 -17.79 -32.35
C TRP A 47 -4.14 -17.78 -31.62
N ALA A 48 -4.53 -16.67 -31.00
CA ALA A 48 -5.85 -16.53 -30.39
C ALA A 48 -6.98 -16.63 -31.43
N ALA A 49 -6.80 -16.01 -32.61
CA ALA A 49 -7.72 -16.17 -33.73
C ALA A 49 -7.78 -17.62 -34.25
N ALA A 50 -6.63 -18.29 -34.36
CA ALA A 50 -6.54 -19.71 -34.72
C ALA A 50 -7.30 -20.59 -33.71
N ALA A 51 -7.17 -20.29 -32.41
CA ALA A 51 -7.88 -20.97 -31.34
C ALA A 51 -9.40 -20.82 -31.49
N GLY A 52 -9.89 -19.61 -31.80
CA GLY A 52 -11.31 -19.36 -32.11
C GLY A 52 -11.82 -20.22 -33.27
N ILE A 53 -11.11 -20.22 -34.39
CA ILE A 53 -11.45 -21.04 -35.58
C ILE A 53 -11.44 -22.54 -35.26
N ALA A 54 -10.44 -23.01 -34.51
CA ALA A 54 -10.35 -24.42 -34.13
C ALA A 54 -11.55 -24.83 -33.27
N ARG A 55 -11.95 -23.97 -32.32
CA ARG A 55 -13.09 -24.19 -31.44
C ARG A 55 -14.40 -24.26 -32.22
N GLU A 56 -14.65 -23.31 -33.12
CA GLU A 56 -15.86 -23.29 -33.97
C GLU A 56 -15.99 -24.56 -34.82
N ASN A 57 -14.87 -25.10 -35.30
CA ASN A 57 -14.82 -26.32 -36.10
C ASN A 57 -14.82 -27.61 -35.26
N GLY A 58 -14.89 -27.53 -33.93
CA GLY A 58 -14.82 -28.70 -33.03
C GLY A 58 -13.43 -29.36 -32.96
N ASN A 59 -12.38 -28.71 -33.45
CA ASN A 59 -11.00 -29.17 -33.38
C ASN A 59 -10.41 -28.87 -31.99
N ASN A 60 -10.69 -29.74 -31.03
CA ASN A 60 -10.26 -29.58 -29.65
C ASN A 60 -8.73 -29.61 -29.45
N SER A 61 -7.99 -30.37 -30.27
CA SER A 61 -6.52 -30.42 -30.18
C SER A 61 -5.90 -29.13 -30.70
N GLY A 62 -6.35 -28.63 -31.86
CA GLY A 62 -5.91 -27.35 -32.41
C GLY A 62 -6.26 -26.17 -31.51
N TYR A 63 -7.45 -26.19 -30.88
CA TYR A 63 -7.86 -25.15 -29.93
C TYR A 63 -6.90 -25.06 -28.74
N ARG A 64 -6.57 -26.20 -28.11
CA ARG A 64 -5.63 -26.21 -26.96
C ARG A 64 -4.23 -25.83 -27.38
N ASN A 65 -3.74 -26.38 -28.49
CA ASN A 65 -2.41 -26.08 -28.99
C ASN A 65 -2.26 -24.58 -29.25
N ALA A 66 -3.22 -23.97 -29.95
CA ALA A 66 -3.18 -22.54 -30.23
C ALA A 66 -3.18 -21.69 -28.95
N LEU A 67 -3.97 -22.04 -27.93
CA LEU A 67 -3.92 -21.36 -26.62
C LEU A 67 -2.56 -21.48 -25.93
N ASP A 68 -1.93 -22.65 -25.98
CA ASP A 68 -0.58 -22.85 -25.43
C ASP A 68 0.45 -22.00 -26.18
N GLU A 69 0.32 -21.84 -27.50
CA GLU A 69 1.18 -20.97 -28.30
C GLU A 69 0.95 -19.47 -28.00
N VAL A 70 -0.28 -19.04 -27.66
CA VAL A 70 -0.50 -17.67 -27.14
C VAL A 70 0.38 -17.42 -25.91
N VAL A 71 0.36 -18.34 -24.93
CA VAL A 71 1.16 -18.20 -23.70
C VAL A 71 2.65 -18.16 -24.03
N LYS A 72 3.13 -19.07 -24.88
CA LYS A 72 4.55 -19.11 -25.27
C LYS A 72 5.00 -17.86 -26.00
N ALA A 73 4.17 -17.31 -26.89
CA ALA A 73 4.48 -16.08 -27.60
C ALA A 73 4.61 -14.91 -26.60
N ILE A 74 3.70 -14.78 -25.64
CA ILE A 74 3.77 -13.75 -24.59
C ILE A 74 4.95 -13.95 -23.63
N ASP A 75 5.34 -15.20 -23.34
CA ASP A 75 6.52 -15.52 -22.54
C ASP A 75 7.84 -15.10 -23.21
N ASN A 76 7.86 -14.96 -24.54
CA ASN A 76 9.03 -14.51 -25.29
C ASN A 76 9.16 -12.97 -25.37
N LEU A 77 8.22 -12.22 -24.80
CA LEU A 77 8.36 -10.78 -24.66
C LEU A 77 9.39 -10.44 -23.58
N GLU A 78 10.09 -9.33 -23.79
CA GLU A 78 11.05 -8.75 -22.88
C GLU A 78 10.37 -7.64 -22.07
N TYR A 79 10.55 -7.65 -20.75
CA TYR A 79 9.95 -6.68 -19.84
C TYR A 79 11.03 -5.99 -19.02
N LEU A 80 11.00 -4.66 -18.96
CA LEU A 80 11.95 -3.87 -18.17
C LEU A 80 11.22 -2.82 -17.33
N LEU A 81 11.25 -3.00 -16.01
CA LEU A 81 10.78 -1.98 -15.08
C LEU A 81 11.78 -0.79 -15.09
N ASN A 82 11.31 0.37 -15.54
CA ASN A 82 12.16 1.53 -15.82
C ASN A 82 12.17 2.53 -14.66
N SER A 83 11.01 2.85 -14.09
CA SER A 83 10.90 3.74 -12.94
C SER A 83 9.63 3.48 -12.14
N TYR A 84 9.66 3.77 -10.85
CA TYR A 84 8.50 3.70 -9.97
C TYR A 84 8.74 4.66 -8.79
N PRO A 85 7.71 5.00 -8.00
CA PRO A 85 7.89 5.82 -6.80
C PRO A 85 8.87 5.18 -5.83
N ASP A 86 9.69 5.96 -5.13
CA ASP A 86 10.44 5.43 -3.98
C ASP A 86 9.58 5.46 -2.71
N LYS A 87 8.84 6.56 -2.53
CA LYS A 87 8.01 6.81 -1.36
C LYS A 87 6.81 7.71 -1.66
N THR A 88 5.80 7.65 -0.80
CA THR A 88 4.66 8.58 -0.76
C THR A 88 4.11 8.66 0.67
N PHE A 89 3.02 9.41 0.86
CA PHE A 89 2.30 9.46 2.12
C PHE A 89 0.91 8.85 1.98
N VAL A 90 0.40 8.28 3.08
CA VAL A 90 -0.98 7.81 3.18
C VAL A 90 -1.95 8.94 2.83
N GLY A 91 -2.98 8.61 2.04
CA GLY A 91 -3.98 9.55 1.53
C GLY A 91 -3.49 10.42 0.37
N LEU A 92 -2.25 10.24 -0.10
CA LEU A 92 -1.73 10.91 -1.30
C LEU A 92 -1.47 9.92 -2.42
N ARG A 93 -1.58 10.43 -3.65
CA ARG A 93 -1.06 9.73 -4.83
C ARG A 93 0.46 9.89 -4.89
N PRO A 94 1.21 8.85 -5.29
CA PRO A 94 2.60 9.02 -5.63
C PRO A 94 2.79 10.07 -6.74
N GLU A 95 3.86 10.87 -6.63
CA GLU A 95 4.15 11.93 -7.62
C GLU A 95 4.64 11.35 -8.96
N SER A 96 5.34 10.22 -8.91
CA SER A 96 5.89 9.55 -10.09
C SER A 96 5.01 8.36 -10.50
N PRO A 97 4.88 8.06 -11.80
CA PRO A 97 4.22 6.84 -12.25
C PRO A 97 5.13 5.62 -12.11
N VAL A 98 4.52 4.44 -12.14
CA VAL A 98 5.17 3.19 -12.50
C VAL A 98 5.29 3.16 -14.02
N LEU A 99 6.52 3.06 -14.53
CA LEU A 99 6.87 2.97 -15.94
C LEU A 99 7.63 1.68 -16.21
N PHE A 100 7.22 0.96 -17.25
CA PHE A 100 7.97 -0.17 -17.76
C PHE A 100 7.92 -0.21 -19.28
N LEU A 101 8.90 -0.91 -19.85
CA LEU A 101 9.03 -1.14 -21.27
C LEU A 101 8.67 -2.59 -21.59
N VAL A 102 7.97 -2.77 -22.70
CA VAL A 102 7.77 -4.07 -23.34
C VAL A 102 8.41 -4.07 -24.72
N SER A 103 9.21 -5.10 -24.97
CA SER A 103 9.89 -5.28 -26.24
C SER A 103 9.86 -6.73 -26.72
N SER A 104 10.16 -6.93 -27.98
CA SER A 104 10.31 -8.22 -28.61
C SER A 104 11.56 -8.21 -29.48
N ARG A 105 12.58 -8.98 -29.09
CA ARG A 105 13.93 -8.94 -29.69
C ARG A 105 14.47 -7.51 -29.83
N GLY A 106 14.32 -6.71 -28.77
CA GLY A 106 14.75 -5.31 -28.72
C GLY A 106 13.92 -4.31 -29.53
N LYS A 107 12.83 -4.73 -30.19
CA LYS A 107 11.86 -3.80 -30.83
C LYS A 107 10.72 -3.48 -29.87
N PRO A 108 10.23 -2.23 -29.80
CA PRO A 108 9.10 -1.87 -28.95
C PRO A 108 7.83 -2.62 -29.39
N VAL A 109 7.02 -3.05 -28.41
CA VAL A 109 5.72 -3.67 -28.66
C VAL A 109 4.62 -2.69 -28.32
N SER A 110 3.88 -2.24 -29.33
CA SER A 110 2.74 -1.34 -29.18
C SER A 110 1.44 -2.09 -28.92
N ASN A 111 0.48 -1.43 -28.26
CA ASN A 111 -0.89 -1.92 -28.07
C ASN A 111 -1.01 -3.22 -27.26
N ALA A 112 0.06 -3.67 -26.60
CA ALA A 112 -0.02 -4.77 -25.65
C ALA A 112 -0.71 -4.32 -24.35
N GLU A 113 -1.77 -5.04 -23.97
CA GLU A 113 -2.51 -4.84 -22.72
C GLU A 113 -1.80 -5.49 -21.53
N PHE A 114 -1.86 -4.81 -20.38
CA PHE A 114 -1.38 -5.28 -19.09
C PHE A 114 -2.43 -5.08 -18.00
N VAL A 115 -2.48 -6.03 -17.07
CA VAL A 115 -3.20 -5.92 -15.80
C VAL A 115 -2.24 -5.48 -14.72
N ILE A 116 -2.59 -4.39 -14.06
CA ILE A 116 -1.85 -3.86 -12.92
C ILE A 116 -2.70 -4.05 -11.69
N THR A 117 -2.19 -4.84 -10.75
CA THR A 117 -2.81 -5.04 -9.44
C THR A 117 -2.09 -4.19 -8.40
N TYR A 118 -2.85 -3.44 -7.61
CA TYR A 118 -2.32 -2.49 -6.63
C TYR A 118 -3.12 -2.49 -5.32
N PRO A 119 -2.55 -2.04 -4.20
CA PRO A 119 -3.21 -2.03 -2.90
C PRO A 119 -4.35 -1.01 -2.85
N LYS A 120 -5.46 -1.36 -2.20
CA LYS A 120 -6.62 -0.49 -2.00
C LYS A 120 -7.32 -0.86 -0.69
N ASN A 121 -8.05 0.05 -0.06
CA ASN A 121 -9.05 -0.37 0.93
C ASN A 121 -10.33 -0.84 0.24
N ASP A 122 -10.96 -1.87 0.80
CA ASP A 122 -12.31 -2.24 0.44
C ASP A 122 -13.33 -1.22 0.99
N ARG A 123 -14.63 -1.49 0.83
CA ARG A 123 -15.68 -0.58 1.32
C ARG A 123 -15.74 -0.53 2.86
N GLU A 124 -15.19 -1.51 3.54
CA GLU A 124 -15.17 -1.64 5.00
C GLU A 124 -13.88 -1.09 5.61
N GLY A 125 -12.94 -0.62 4.78
CA GLY A 125 -11.66 -0.07 5.22
C GLY A 125 -10.55 -1.11 5.38
N SER A 126 -10.82 -2.38 5.06
CA SER A 126 -9.81 -3.44 5.16
C SER A 126 -8.87 -3.43 3.95
N PRO A 127 -7.59 -3.81 4.13
CA PRO A 127 -6.65 -3.96 3.03
C PRO A 127 -7.16 -4.96 1.98
N SER A 128 -7.16 -4.53 0.73
CA SER A 128 -7.59 -5.30 -0.44
C SER A 128 -6.70 -4.95 -1.65
N ARG A 129 -7.02 -5.54 -2.81
CA ARG A 129 -6.34 -5.23 -4.08
C ARG A 129 -7.36 -4.78 -5.11
N ALA A 130 -6.95 -3.85 -5.96
CA ALA A 130 -7.70 -3.43 -7.14
C ALA A 130 -6.87 -3.63 -8.40
N GLN A 131 -7.54 -3.65 -9.54
CA GLN A 131 -6.93 -3.86 -10.84
C GLN A 131 -7.19 -2.66 -11.76
N ALA A 132 -6.21 -2.33 -12.58
CA ALA A 132 -6.33 -1.43 -13.71
C ALA A 132 -5.79 -2.13 -14.96
N ARG A 133 -6.44 -1.91 -16.10
CA ARG A 133 -5.93 -2.34 -17.41
C ARG A 133 -5.31 -1.14 -18.11
N VAL A 134 -4.12 -1.34 -18.65
CA VAL A 134 -3.35 -0.32 -19.37
C VAL A 134 -2.73 -0.92 -20.62
N VAL A 135 -2.40 -0.08 -21.59
CA VAL A 135 -1.89 -0.50 -22.89
C VAL A 135 -0.56 0.21 -23.15
N SER A 136 0.37 -0.48 -23.80
CA SER A 136 1.65 0.08 -24.26
C SER A 136 1.47 1.02 -25.45
N ASP A 137 2.24 2.11 -25.47
CA ASP A 137 2.27 3.05 -26.59
C ASP A 137 3.16 2.55 -27.75
N ASP A 138 3.29 3.37 -28.80
CA ASP A 138 4.10 3.05 -29.99
C ASP A 138 5.59 2.82 -29.69
N ASN A 139 6.08 3.25 -28.53
CA ASN A 139 7.46 3.04 -28.06
C ASN A 139 7.57 1.86 -27.09
N GLY A 140 6.49 1.08 -26.91
CA GLY A 140 6.44 -0.02 -25.96
C GLY A 140 6.44 0.44 -24.50
N VAL A 141 6.13 1.71 -24.23
CA VAL A 141 6.08 2.25 -22.87
C VAL A 141 4.69 2.04 -22.30
N VAL A 142 4.65 1.50 -21.09
CA VAL A 142 3.42 1.45 -20.28
C VAL A 142 3.57 2.39 -19.10
N ARG A 143 2.56 3.24 -18.90
CA ARG A 143 2.49 4.20 -17.80
C ARG A 143 1.28 3.94 -16.92
N PHE A 144 1.53 3.78 -15.63
CA PHE A 144 0.48 3.69 -14.61
C PHE A 144 0.77 4.65 -13.47
N LEU A 145 -0.20 5.50 -13.15
CA LEU A 145 -0.14 6.37 -11.98
C LEU A 145 -0.98 5.74 -10.86
N PRO A 146 -0.37 5.20 -9.78
CA PRO A 146 -1.14 4.64 -8.69
C PRO A 146 -2.11 5.68 -8.07
N PRO A 147 -3.28 5.25 -7.59
CA PRO A 147 -4.20 6.13 -6.88
C PRO A 147 -3.67 6.48 -5.48
N GLU A 148 -4.51 7.11 -4.66
CA GLU A 148 -4.15 7.49 -3.29
C GLU A 148 -3.84 6.25 -2.46
N VAL A 149 -2.79 6.34 -1.65
CA VAL A 149 -2.38 5.20 -0.84
C VAL A 149 -3.28 5.03 0.37
N PRO A 150 -3.87 3.85 0.56
CA PRO A 150 -4.84 3.62 1.62
C PRO A 150 -4.26 3.46 3.04
N PHE A 151 -3.03 2.98 3.17
CA PHE A 151 -2.41 2.64 4.47
C PHE A 151 -0.87 2.74 4.40
N ALA A 152 -0.24 2.89 5.57
CA ALA A 152 1.21 3.00 5.68
C ALA A 152 1.92 1.65 5.46
N GLY A 153 3.23 1.69 5.19
CA GLY A 153 4.08 0.54 4.95
C GLY A 153 4.36 0.29 3.47
N THR A 154 4.99 -0.86 3.18
CA THR A 154 5.40 -1.23 1.83
C THR A 154 4.22 -1.51 0.92
N GLN A 155 4.16 -0.78 -0.18
CA GLN A 155 3.15 -0.91 -1.23
C GLN A 155 3.72 -1.71 -2.39
N ILE A 156 2.98 -2.72 -2.82
CA ILE A 156 3.38 -3.62 -3.90
C ILE A 156 2.43 -3.48 -5.08
N VAL A 157 2.95 -3.06 -6.22
CA VAL A 157 2.25 -3.04 -7.51
C VAL A 157 2.78 -4.18 -8.37
N THR A 158 1.91 -5.10 -8.76
CA THR A 158 2.27 -6.23 -9.64
C THR A 158 1.73 -6.00 -11.03
N ILE A 159 2.51 -6.37 -12.03
CA ILE A 159 2.20 -6.17 -13.45
C ILE A 159 2.21 -7.53 -14.15
N ALA A 160 1.15 -7.83 -14.89
CA ALA A 160 1.01 -9.04 -15.71
C ALA A 160 0.48 -8.69 -17.11
N PRO A 161 0.78 -9.49 -18.14
CA PRO A 161 0.07 -9.42 -19.42
C PRO A 161 -1.45 -9.53 -19.25
N GLY A 162 -2.21 -8.75 -20.04
CA GLY A 162 -3.67 -8.80 -20.05
C GLY A 162 -4.20 -9.86 -21.01
N ALA A 163 -5.20 -10.63 -20.57
CA ALA A 163 -5.80 -11.67 -21.39
C ALA A 163 -6.88 -11.16 -22.35
N ASP A 164 -7.50 -10.00 -22.07
CA ASP A 164 -8.71 -9.53 -22.76
C ASP A 164 -8.55 -9.45 -24.30
N PRO A 165 -7.44 -8.95 -24.88
CA PRO A 165 -7.28 -8.88 -26.34
C PRO A 165 -7.35 -10.25 -27.04
N PHE A 166 -6.92 -11.32 -26.35
CA PHE A 166 -6.98 -12.67 -26.90
C PHE A 166 -8.37 -13.28 -26.74
N LEU A 167 -9.14 -12.81 -25.76
CA LEU A 167 -10.46 -13.37 -25.45
C LEU A 167 -11.55 -12.91 -26.43
N GLU A 168 -11.30 -11.86 -27.21
CA GLU A 168 -12.23 -11.33 -28.22
C GLU A 168 -12.61 -12.39 -29.27
N TYR A 169 -11.76 -13.39 -29.51
CA TYR A 169 -11.98 -14.47 -30.49
C TYR A 169 -12.87 -15.62 -29.99
N PHE A 170 -13.48 -15.51 -28.80
CA PHE A 170 -14.24 -16.60 -28.18
C PHE A 170 -15.72 -16.28 -27.88
N ASP A 171 -16.29 -15.21 -28.46
CA ASP A 171 -17.71 -14.81 -28.33
C ASP A 171 -18.25 -14.80 -26.89
N GLY A 172 -17.38 -14.52 -25.91
CA GLY A 172 -17.72 -14.48 -24.48
C GLY A 172 -18.00 -15.83 -23.82
N ASN A 173 -17.95 -16.96 -24.53
CA ASN A 173 -18.13 -18.30 -23.96
C ASN A 173 -16.86 -18.75 -23.24
N ARG A 174 -16.78 -18.46 -21.94
CA ARG A 174 -15.67 -18.90 -21.08
C ARG A 174 -15.78 -20.38 -20.76
N ASP A 175 -14.77 -21.14 -21.16
CA ASP A 175 -14.56 -22.53 -20.75
C ASP A 175 -13.29 -22.65 -19.89
N LYS A 176 -13.02 -23.88 -19.41
CA LYS A 176 -11.85 -24.16 -18.59
C LYS A 176 -10.51 -23.85 -19.27
N TYR A 177 -10.44 -23.85 -20.60
CA TYR A 177 -9.22 -23.55 -21.34
C TYR A 177 -8.99 -22.05 -21.43
N THR A 178 -10.04 -21.27 -21.73
CA THR A 178 -9.96 -19.81 -21.64
C THR A 178 -9.65 -19.32 -20.23
N GLN A 179 -10.15 -20.01 -19.19
CA GLN A 179 -9.78 -19.69 -17.81
C GLN A 179 -8.31 -20.01 -17.53
N GLY A 180 -7.81 -21.15 -18.01
CA GLY A 180 -6.39 -21.49 -17.90
C GLY A 180 -5.47 -20.50 -18.64
N LEU A 181 -5.91 -19.97 -19.78
CA LEU A 181 -5.21 -18.89 -20.48
C LEU A 181 -5.15 -17.63 -19.61
N ILE A 182 -6.29 -17.18 -19.05
CA ILE A 182 -6.35 -16.02 -18.15
C ILE A 182 -5.38 -16.20 -16.99
N ASP A 183 -5.45 -17.33 -16.29
CA ASP A 183 -4.61 -17.62 -15.13
C ASP A 183 -3.11 -17.61 -15.48
N SER A 184 -2.77 -18.10 -16.68
CA SER A 184 -1.37 -18.15 -17.16
C SER A 184 -0.84 -16.77 -17.58
N LEU A 185 -1.64 -15.98 -18.28
CA LEU A 185 -1.26 -14.65 -18.77
C LEU A 185 -1.26 -13.61 -17.64
N GLU A 186 -2.30 -13.59 -16.80
CA GLU A 186 -2.45 -12.62 -15.71
C GLU A 186 -1.61 -13.00 -14.46
N THR A 187 -0.63 -13.90 -14.60
CA THR A 187 0.40 -14.16 -13.60
C THR A 187 1.45 -13.02 -13.60
N PRO A 188 1.75 -12.39 -12.44
CA PRO A 188 2.72 -11.31 -12.33
C PRO A 188 4.10 -11.63 -12.94
N ARG A 189 4.59 -10.73 -13.79
CA ARG A 189 5.94 -10.80 -14.41
C ARG A 189 6.89 -9.74 -13.85
N MET A 190 6.35 -8.64 -13.35
CA MET A 190 7.11 -7.57 -12.70
C MET A 190 6.43 -7.10 -11.44
N GLN A 191 7.23 -6.51 -10.56
CA GLN A 191 6.80 -5.95 -9.29
C GLN A 191 7.52 -4.63 -9.06
N ALA A 192 6.75 -3.59 -8.74
CA ALA A 192 7.25 -2.31 -8.27
C ALA A 192 6.88 -2.14 -6.79
N GLU A 193 7.86 -1.82 -5.95
CA GLU A 193 7.70 -1.65 -4.51
C GLU A 193 8.03 -0.22 -4.11
N TYR A 194 7.20 0.38 -3.25
CA TYR A 194 7.45 1.72 -2.73
C TYR A 194 6.90 1.87 -1.31
N GLU A 195 7.48 2.78 -0.53
CA GLU A 195 7.12 2.94 0.88
C GLU A 195 6.05 4.02 1.09
N ALA A 196 4.99 3.70 1.82
CA ALA A 196 3.98 4.67 2.21
C ALA A 196 4.14 5.11 3.66
N LEU A 197 4.46 6.37 3.87
CA LEU A 197 4.67 6.94 5.20
C LEU A 197 3.35 7.47 5.76
N SER A 198 3.10 7.28 7.06
CA SER A 198 2.00 7.98 7.73
C SER A 198 2.28 9.48 7.74
N ARG A 199 1.27 10.30 7.39
CA ARG A 199 1.39 11.75 7.44
C ARG A 199 1.58 12.27 8.86
N ILE A 200 1.21 11.50 9.89
CA ILE A 200 1.29 11.96 11.27
C ILE A 200 2.71 12.41 11.65
N ARG A 201 3.74 11.78 11.07
CA ARG A 201 5.15 12.09 11.37
C ARG A 201 5.61 13.44 10.82
N ILE A 202 4.96 13.97 9.78
CA ILE A 202 5.38 15.23 9.13
C ILE A 202 4.44 16.41 9.41
N ILE A 203 3.37 16.18 10.18
CA ILE A 203 2.43 17.24 10.55
C ILE A 203 2.94 17.90 11.82
N SER A 204 3.31 19.17 11.72
CA SER A 204 3.77 19.94 12.88
C SER A 204 2.73 19.90 14.00
N THR A 205 3.13 19.32 15.13
CA THR A 205 2.25 19.01 16.26
C THR A 205 2.77 19.66 17.53
N GLY A 206 1.94 20.50 18.16
CA GLY A 206 2.25 21.09 19.46
C GLY A 206 1.94 20.14 20.61
N ILE A 207 2.76 20.13 21.66
CA ILE A 207 2.46 19.44 22.92
C ILE A 207 2.08 20.47 23.98
N LEU A 208 0.92 20.28 24.61
CA LEU A 208 0.40 21.11 25.70
C LEU A 208 -0.18 20.22 26.80
N ILE A 209 0.63 19.87 27.79
CA ILE A 209 0.22 18.98 28.89
C ILE A 209 0.28 19.74 30.19
N LEU A 210 -0.79 19.63 30.97
CA LEU A 210 -0.83 20.11 32.35
C LEU A 210 -0.59 18.95 33.32
N GLU A 211 0.43 19.09 34.16
CA GLU A 211 0.71 18.18 35.27
C GLU A 211 0.11 18.75 36.55
N THR A 212 -0.57 17.94 37.36
CA THR A 212 -1.15 18.38 38.63
C THR A 212 -0.74 17.50 39.81
N ASP A 213 -0.71 18.08 41.01
CA ASP A 213 -0.54 17.36 42.27
C ASP A 213 -1.81 16.61 42.70
N LEU A 214 -1.76 15.96 43.87
CA LEU A 214 -2.89 15.22 44.48
C LEU A 214 -4.12 16.11 44.76
N ALA A 215 -3.93 17.42 44.91
CA ALA A 215 -4.98 18.39 45.16
C ALA A 215 -5.47 19.08 43.87
N GLY A 216 -4.93 18.70 42.70
CA GLY A 216 -5.26 19.28 41.41
C GLY A 216 -4.56 20.61 41.13
N ASN A 217 -3.57 21.01 41.93
CA ASN A 217 -2.79 22.22 41.66
C ASN A 217 -1.78 21.96 40.54
N PRO A 218 -1.57 22.91 39.60
CA PRO A 218 -0.51 22.81 38.61
C PRO A 218 0.86 22.55 39.22
N LEU A 219 1.56 21.56 38.68
CA LEU A 219 2.99 21.36 38.86
C LEU A 219 3.71 22.20 37.80
N ASN A 220 4.72 22.98 38.20
CA ASN A 220 5.59 23.71 37.26
C ASN A 220 6.66 22.79 36.67
N THR A 221 6.24 21.63 36.18
CA THR A 221 7.07 20.60 35.55
C THR A 221 6.50 20.23 34.18
N ALA A 222 7.33 19.60 33.36
CA ALA A 222 6.96 19.19 32.00
C ALA A 222 7.41 17.75 31.72
N ASP A 223 7.55 16.91 32.75
CA ASP A 223 8.19 15.60 32.64
C ASP A 223 7.45 14.66 31.68
N THR A 224 6.13 14.70 31.66
CA THR A 224 5.26 13.96 30.75
C THR A 224 5.41 14.48 29.33
N ALA A 225 5.43 15.80 29.14
CA ALA A 225 5.62 16.41 27.83
C ALA A 225 7.01 16.10 27.27
N GLU A 226 8.05 16.09 28.11
CA GLU A 226 9.40 15.67 27.74
C GLU A 226 9.48 14.17 27.42
N GLY A 227 8.82 13.32 28.20
CA GLY A 227 8.75 11.88 27.95
C GLY A 227 8.10 11.58 26.59
N LEU A 228 6.99 12.25 26.30
CA LEU A 228 6.29 12.18 25.02
C LEU A 228 7.13 12.72 23.87
N LEU A 229 7.75 13.91 24.05
CA LEU A 229 8.58 14.58 23.06
C LEU A 229 9.73 13.68 22.60
N ASN A 230 10.46 13.09 23.56
CA ASN A 230 11.65 12.30 23.27
C ASN A 230 11.32 11.07 22.41
N ASP A 231 10.29 10.31 22.76
CA ASP A 231 9.96 9.06 22.08
C ASP A 231 9.32 9.31 20.71
N LEU A 232 8.40 10.27 20.59
CA LEU A 232 7.81 10.63 19.30
C LEU A 232 8.84 11.27 18.34
N SER A 233 9.74 12.12 18.85
CA SER A 233 10.81 12.70 18.01
C SER A 233 11.80 11.63 17.55
N ALA A 234 12.10 10.64 18.40
CA ALA A 234 12.94 9.50 18.02
C ALA A 234 12.30 8.63 16.92
N ASP A 235 10.97 8.58 16.86
CA ASP A 235 10.22 7.94 15.77
C ASP A 235 9.94 8.90 14.58
N GLY A 236 10.56 10.09 14.58
CA GLY A 236 10.57 11.00 13.45
C GLY A 236 9.33 11.89 13.30
N PHE A 237 8.56 12.08 14.37
CA PHE A 237 7.46 13.05 14.35
C PHE A 237 7.98 14.50 14.44
N ASP A 238 7.40 15.40 13.65
CA ASP A 238 7.60 16.86 13.74
C ASP A 238 6.77 17.44 14.89
N ILE A 239 7.34 17.47 16.09
CA ILE A 239 6.64 17.93 17.29
C ILE A 239 7.51 18.86 18.13
N SER A 240 6.86 19.74 18.89
CA SER A 240 7.54 20.53 19.92
C SER A 240 6.59 20.92 21.05
N ILE A 241 7.16 21.14 22.24
CA ILE A 241 6.41 21.67 23.38
C ILE A 241 6.01 23.11 23.09
N MET A 242 4.73 23.42 23.24
CA MET A 242 4.19 24.75 22.97
C MET A 242 4.61 25.72 24.07
N ASN A 243 5.00 26.94 23.68
CA ASN A 243 5.26 28.02 24.63
C ASN A 243 3.94 28.71 25.03
N LEU A 244 3.11 27.98 25.77
CA LEU A 244 1.83 28.43 26.32
C LEU A 244 1.75 27.92 27.76
N ASP A 245 1.20 28.73 28.66
CA ASP A 245 0.96 28.32 30.05
C ASP A 245 -0.12 27.21 30.09
N PRO A 246 0.23 25.96 30.45
CA PRO A 246 -0.72 24.85 30.45
C PRO A 246 -1.83 25.02 31.49
N SER A 247 -1.62 25.83 32.54
CA SER A 247 -2.65 26.08 33.54
C SER A 247 -3.89 26.78 32.97
N GLN A 248 -3.74 27.46 31.82
CA GLN A 248 -4.88 28.03 31.09
C GLN A 248 -5.86 26.96 30.57
N MET A 249 -5.42 25.70 30.47
CA MET A 249 -6.28 24.57 30.10
C MET A 249 -7.32 24.22 31.18
N LEU A 250 -7.02 24.45 32.47
CA LEU A 250 -7.90 24.08 33.60
C LEU A 250 -9.30 24.72 33.53
N SER A 251 -9.44 25.79 32.76
CA SER A 251 -10.65 26.60 32.72
C SER A 251 -11.48 26.42 31.44
N ARG A 252 -11.05 25.57 30.51
CA ARG A 252 -11.59 25.51 29.15
C ARG A 252 -12.02 24.09 28.77
N SER A 253 -13.05 23.99 27.91
CA SER A 253 -13.34 22.74 27.20
C SER A 253 -12.35 22.54 26.05
N ASP A 254 -12.20 21.30 25.58
CA ASP A 254 -11.37 20.97 24.41
C ASP A 254 -11.74 21.84 23.20
N GLU A 255 -13.04 22.07 22.95
CA GLU A 255 -13.50 22.90 21.83
C GLU A 255 -13.14 24.38 22.01
N ALA A 256 -13.13 24.88 23.24
CA ALA A 256 -12.70 26.25 23.52
C ALA A 256 -11.19 26.39 23.30
N LEU A 257 -10.39 25.43 23.77
CA LEU A 257 -8.96 25.39 23.53
C LEU A 257 -8.64 25.38 22.02
N LEU A 258 -9.27 24.50 21.24
CA LEU A 258 -9.04 24.42 19.79
C LEU A 258 -9.49 25.68 19.05
N ARG A 259 -10.56 26.35 19.51
CA ARG A 259 -10.95 27.67 18.98
C ARG A 259 -9.87 28.72 19.22
N ASP A 260 -9.32 28.77 20.43
CA ASP A 260 -8.33 29.77 20.79
C ASP A 260 -7.00 29.52 20.06
N LEU A 261 -6.55 28.26 19.99
CA LEU A 261 -5.34 27.88 19.24
C LEU A 261 -5.46 28.19 17.75
N LYS A 262 -6.65 27.97 17.16
CA LYS A 262 -6.92 28.32 15.77
C LYS A 262 -6.96 29.84 15.53
N ALA A 263 -7.45 30.61 16.50
CA ALA A 263 -7.57 32.06 16.39
C ALA A 263 -6.23 32.79 16.56
N ASP A 264 -5.25 32.15 17.22
CA ASP A 264 -3.94 32.73 17.49
C ASP A 264 -2.90 32.32 16.43
N SER A 265 -2.56 33.26 15.54
CA SER A 265 -1.58 33.07 14.45
C SER A 265 -0.24 32.49 14.90
N ARG A 266 0.18 32.72 16.16
CA ARG A 266 1.44 32.15 16.69
C ARG A 266 1.41 30.62 16.71
N PHE A 267 0.22 30.05 16.91
CA PHE A 267 0.00 28.63 16.98
C PHE A 267 -0.58 28.07 15.69
N SER A 268 -1.57 28.71 15.08
CA SER A 268 -2.22 28.19 13.86
C SER A 268 -1.31 28.12 12.64
N ASP A 269 -0.32 29.01 12.54
CA ASP A 269 0.62 29.05 11.42
C ASP A 269 1.80 28.09 11.64
N THR A 270 2.06 27.72 12.90
CA THR A 270 3.16 26.84 13.30
C THR A 270 2.70 25.39 13.38
N TYR A 271 1.58 25.13 14.05
CA TYR A 271 1.07 23.80 14.36
C TYR A 271 -0.23 23.54 13.63
N GLN A 272 -0.35 22.36 13.04
CA GLN A 272 -1.60 21.88 12.44
C GLN A 272 -2.38 20.99 13.41
N ARG A 273 -1.67 20.30 14.32
CA ARG A 273 -2.23 19.42 15.34
C ARG A 273 -1.73 19.81 16.72
N VAL A 274 -2.45 19.38 17.74
CA VAL A 274 -2.03 19.53 19.14
C VAL A 274 -2.33 18.25 19.92
N ILE A 275 -1.35 17.80 20.69
CA ILE A 275 -1.54 16.81 21.75
C ILE A 275 -1.73 17.60 23.04
N HIS A 276 -2.90 17.47 23.65
CA HIS A 276 -3.24 18.19 24.87
C HIS A 276 -3.94 17.32 25.88
N GLY A 277 -3.77 17.65 27.16
CA GLY A 277 -4.53 17.00 28.22
C GLY A 277 -4.01 17.33 29.60
N THR A 278 -4.59 16.64 30.59
CA THR A 278 -4.22 16.77 32.00
C THR A 278 -3.75 15.41 32.52
N VAL A 279 -2.65 15.43 33.24
CA VAL A 279 -2.11 14.29 33.96
C VAL A 279 -1.94 14.67 35.43
N ALA A 280 -2.28 13.76 36.33
CA ALA A 280 -2.36 13.99 37.75
C ALA A 280 -1.54 12.98 38.54
N LEU A 281 -0.99 13.43 39.65
CA LEU A 281 -0.50 12.58 40.71
C LEU A 281 -1.69 11.93 41.43
N ASP A 282 -1.85 10.62 41.30
CA ASP A 282 -2.96 9.87 41.90
C ASP A 282 -2.66 9.42 43.33
N SER A 283 -1.42 8.95 43.56
CA SER A 283 -0.98 8.50 44.87
C SER A 283 0.51 8.71 45.08
N PHE A 284 0.87 8.91 46.35
CA PHE A 284 2.23 9.07 46.82
C PHE A 284 2.37 8.30 48.13
N GLU A 285 3.15 7.23 48.12
CA GLU A 285 3.35 6.34 49.26
C GLU A 285 4.84 6.27 49.63
N GLN A 286 5.15 6.39 50.92
CA GLN A 286 6.49 6.18 51.44
C GLN A 286 6.55 4.85 52.19
N ASN A 287 7.40 3.93 51.72
CA ASN A 287 7.63 2.61 52.32
C ASN A 287 9.11 2.48 52.68
N GLY A 288 9.44 2.82 53.92
CA GLY A 288 10.83 2.93 54.38
C GLY A 288 11.58 4.05 53.67
N ASP A 289 12.69 3.71 53.01
CA ASP A 289 13.52 4.64 52.25
C ASP A 289 13.06 4.83 50.79
N ASN A 290 11.98 4.15 50.38
CA ASN A 290 11.48 4.19 49.01
C ASN A 290 10.16 4.96 48.91
N PHE A 291 10.01 5.70 47.83
CA PHE A 291 8.80 6.41 47.45
C PHE A 291 8.19 5.72 46.24
N THR A 292 6.92 5.32 46.34
CA THR A 292 6.12 4.82 45.24
C THR A 292 5.13 5.89 44.83
N VAL A 293 5.16 6.24 43.55
CA VAL A 293 4.31 7.29 42.97
C VAL A 293 3.46 6.68 41.89
N LYS A 294 2.16 7.01 41.89
CA LYS A 294 1.24 6.67 40.80
C LYS A 294 0.73 7.95 40.16
N VAL A 295 0.72 7.97 38.84
CA VAL A 295 0.17 9.03 38.01
C VAL A 295 -0.84 8.45 37.03
N SER A 296 -1.83 9.25 36.65
CA SER A 296 -2.73 8.93 35.55
C SER A 296 -3.07 10.18 34.77
N GLY A 297 -3.64 10.01 33.59
CA GLY A 297 -4.24 11.14 32.91
C GLY A 297 -4.82 10.77 31.57
N THR A 298 -5.30 11.80 30.89
CA THR A 298 -5.93 11.68 29.58
C THR A 298 -5.24 12.63 28.63
N LEU A 299 -4.79 12.12 27.49
CA LEU A 299 -4.28 12.93 26.39
C LEU A 299 -5.18 12.79 25.17
N THR A 300 -5.33 13.90 24.45
CA THR A 300 -6.16 14.05 23.26
C THR A 300 -5.28 14.59 22.14
N LEU A 301 -5.26 13.94 20.98
CA LEU A 301 -4.70 14.47 19.73
C LEU A 301 -5.83 15.09 18.91
N SER A 302 -5.70 16.36 18.56
CA SER A 302 -6.71 17.12 17.82
C SER A 302 -6.12 17.83 16.61
N ASP A 303 -6.92 17.99 15.56
CA ASP A 303 -6.62 18.85 14.41
C ASP A 303 -7.10 20.28 14.74
N ILE A 304 -6.16 21.23 14.81
CA ILE A 304 -6.45 22.63 15.20
C ILE A 304 -7.36 23.30 14.16
N ASN A 305 -7.08 23.06 12.88
CA ASN A 305 -7.77 23.72 11.77
C ASN A 305 -9.19 23.21 11.59
N ARG A 306 -9.37 21.88 11.67
CA ARG A 306 -10.67 21.22 11.56
C ARG A 306 -11.48 21.25 12.85
N GLN A 307 -10.83 21.51 13.99
CA GLN A 307 -11.43 21.53 15.33
C GLN A 307 -12.09 20.18 15.67
N ILE A 308 -11.41 19.09 15.31
CA ILE A 308 -11.87 17.72 15.58
C ILE A 308 -10.83 16.99 16.43
N THR A 309 -11.30 16.14 17.33
CA THR A 309 -10.47 15.16 18.03
C THR A 309 -10.22 13.98 17.10
N LEU A 310 -8.95 13.65 16.91
CA LEU A 310 -8.50 12.53 16.08
C LEU A 310 -8.32 11.27 16.93
N TYR A 311 -7.82 11.45 18.15
CA TYR A 311 -7.51 10.35 19.05
C TYR A 311 -7.58 10.82 20.51
N LYS A 312 -7.93 9.91 21.42
CA LYS A 312 -7.98 10.16 22.86
C LYS A 312 -7.60 8.88 23.59
N SER A 313 -6.72 9.01 24.59
CA SER A 313 -6.26 7.90 25.42
C SER A 313 -6.23 8.28 26.89
N GLU A 314 -6.42 7.29 27.76
CA GLU A 314 -6.31 7.39 29.20
C GLU A 314 -5.39 6.29 29.73
N ILE A 315 -4.31 6.68 30.42
CA ILE A 315 -3.26 5.76 30.89
C ILE A 315 -2.95 6.05 32.36
N SER A 316 -2.54 5.02 33.10
CA SER A 316 -1.93 5.15 34.43
C SER A 316 -0.59 4.44 34.51
N LYS A 317 0.37 5.02 35.25
CA LYS A 317 1.71 4.49 35.48
C LYS A 317 2.13 4.67 36.93
N SER A 318 3.06 3.83 37.37
CA SER A 318 3.70 3.98 38.67
C SER A 318 5.22 3.87 38.55
N SER A 319 5.92 4.56 39.45
CA SER A 319 7.38 4.51 39.56
C SER A 319 7.78 4.41 41.03
N GLN A 320 8.97 3.88 41.28
CA GLN A 320 9.55 3.78 42.61
C GLN A 320 10.99 4.31 42.60
N ALA A 321 11.33 5.18 43.55
CA ALA A 321 12.70 5.66 43.73
C ALA A 321 13.02 5.96 45.21
N SER A 322 14.30 6.07 45.55
CA SER A 322 14.78 6.46 46.88
C SER A 322 14.66 7.96 47.18
N ASN A 323 14.28 8.76 46.18
CA ASN A 323 14.03 10.19 46.30
C ASN A 323 12.64 10.53 45.73
N SER A 324 11.86 11.29 46.50
CA SER A 324 10.48 11.64 46.16
C SER A 324 10.35 12.39 44.83
N LEU A 325 11.19 13.40 44.58
CA LEU A 325 11.16 14.19 43.34
C LEU A 325 11.54 13.33 42.14
N GLN A 326 12.51 12.43 42.30
CA GLN A 326 12.89 11.49 41.24
C GLN A 326 11.78 10.48 40.95
N ALA A 327 11.09 9.98 41.98
CA ALA A 327 9.96 9.07 41.80
C ALA A 327 8.81 9.75 41.02
N ILE A 328 8.48 11.00 41.37
CA ILE A 328 7.44 11.79 40.69
C ILE A 328 7.83 12.05 39.23
N SER A 329 9.01 12.61 38.99
CA SER A 329 9.49 12.93 37.64
C SER A 329 9.58 11.67 36.75
N ALA A 330 10.07 10.55 37.30
CA ALA A 330 10.12 9.28 36.59
C ALA A 330 8.73 8.74 36.24
N ALA A 331 7.75 8.84 37.15
CA ALA A 331 6.38 8.41 36.91
C ALA A 331 5.73 9.20 35.76
N PHE A 332 5.79 10.53 35.80
CA PHE A 332 5.26 11.40 34.74
C PHE A 332 5.97 11.17 33.40
N ARG A 333 7.30 11.05 33.40
CA ARG A 333 8.05 10.76 32.17
C ARG A 333 7.67 9.40 31.57
N GLN A 334 7.52 8.37 32.39
CA GLN A 334 7.09 7.05 31.94
C GLN A 334 5.64 7.04 31.43
N LEU A 335 4.78 7.87 32.00
CA LEU A 335 3.43 8.12 31.49
C LEU A 335 3.49 8.73 30.07
N GLY A 336 4.29 9.78 29.89
CA GLY A 336 4.50 10.42 28.58
C GLY A 336 5.00 9.45 27.51
N ARG A 337 5.98 8.59 27.84
CA ARG A 337 6.46 7.52 26.95
C ARG A 337 5.40 6.50 26.58
N SER A 338 4.51 6.17 27.53
CA SER A 338 3.44 5.20 27.28
C SER A 338 2.41 5.78 26.29
N PHE A 339 2.07 7.06 26.41
CA PHE A 339 1.25 7.76 25.42
C PHE A 339 1.94 7.85 24.05
N ALA A 340 3.26 8.07 24.01
CA ALA A 340 4.02 8.06 22.76
C ALA A 340 3.86 6.72 22.02
N GLY A 341 4.02 5.60 22.73
CA GLY A 341 3.83 4.26 22.16
C GLY A 341 2.45 4.06 21.54
N GLU A 342 1.37 4.44 22.25
CA GLU A 342 0.01 4.34 21.71
C GLU A 342 -0.21 5.24 20.48
N LEU A 343 0.33 6.45 20.47
CA LEU A 343 0.23 7.35 19.32
C LEU A 343 1.01 6.82 18.10
N ILE A 344 2.21 6.26 18.30
CA ILE A 344 2.99 5.66 17.23
C ILE A 344 2.22 4.51 16.57
N GLU A 345 1.52 3.70 17.36
CA GLU A 345 0.79 2.53 16.89
C GLU A 345 -0.58 2.85 16.30
N GLN A 346 -1.32 3.78 16.90
CA GLN A 346 -2.77 3.92 16.68
C GLN A 346 -3.20 5.26 16.09
N ALA A 347 -2.33 6.28 16.09
CA ALA A 347 -2.79 7.60 15.69
C ALA A 347 -2.88 7.75 14.14
N PRO A 348 -4.00 8.30 13.63
CA PRO A 348 -4.33 8.33 12.21
C PRO A 348 -3.60 9.40 11.37
#